data_AF-A0A947ZPR9-F1
#
_entry.id   AF-A0A947ZPR9-F1
#
_cell.length_a   1.000
_cell.length_b   1.000
_cell.length_c   1.000
_cell.angle_alpha   90.00
_cell.angle_beta   90.00
_cell.angle_gamma   90.00
#
_symmetry.space_group_name_H-M   'P 1'
#
loop_
_entity.id
_entity.type
_entity.pdbx_description
1 polymer ?
#
loop_
_entity_poly.entity_id
_entity_poly.type
_entity_poly.pdbx_seq_one_letter_code
_entity_poly.pdbx_strand_id
1 'polypeptide(L)'
;MENIRVINKIILIFLLGIFLITPAVSYAYGVSAHQDLTYKTFRSYGELFGEKFDSKEVAKAIQGSSDEDDGNRPLRHFYDPINNIGLTIVKSWMSSKEWAQNTEAQAEYGKNPTYTEKYFENPDDYSWDRAIFEYTYGDRERAFESLGHVLHLIQDTTVPAHVRNDEHLNGWGIEDINLYEEFTKNINVPEIKIKFEEVPNFLSLGEAFDFSSEFTNENFLSKDTVFEDYKNPSRDNLSLKKEIIKNKSLYFGYNNNFDFKVVSIKRDYNKDDEKIIEQYSLSSLGDLVLKDYWNVLSKESIKNGVGVIDLFFREVEAEKNTGILLAKNKSKADLVLEKTRPASFDFVKNLYGSSLDSGEVAELLGEKQTATAIGSGGSTSGIQVGNENEGGEVGNIGGVDNSGENPVDRVGESLVLKGDNSETDSQEGEGLTQDYGLNEVDSDNSENGFFVNLSQNTETPNNDYGPSFQAPSSYPGAGFGGGGESALLEETSDGLGES
;
A
#
# COMPACT_ATOMS: atom_id res chain seq x y z
N MET A 1 -17.42 -0.16 56.09
CA MET A 1 -16.16 0.29 55.44
C MET A 1 -15.42 -0.84 54.71
N GLU A 2 -15.74 -2.13 54.93
CA GLU A 2 -15.05 -3.24 54.26
C GLU A 2 -15.47 -3.47 52.80
N ASN A 3 -16.74 -3.19 52.45
CA ASN A 3 -17.25 -3.43 51.08
C ASN A 3 -16.64 -2.49 50.02
N ILE A 4 -16.26 -1.26 50.41
CA ILE A 4 -15.63 -0.29 49.48
C ILE A 4 -14.20 -0.73 49.13
N ARG A 5 -13.49 -1.42 50.04
CA ARG A 5 -12.12 -1.91 49.80
C ARG A 5 -12.08 -3.09 48.82
N VAL A 6 -13.13 -3.91 48.77
CA VAL A 6 -13.22 -5.03 47.82
C VAL A 6 -13.56 -4.53 46.41
N ILE A 7 -14.48 -3.58 46.30
CA ILE A 7 -14.85 -2.95 45.01
C ILE A 7 -13.64 -2.21 44.40
N ASN A 8 -12.88 -1.47 45.20
CA ASN A 8 -11.69 -0.78 44.71
C ASN A 8 -10.56 -1.74 44.26
N LYS A 9 -10.47 -2.95 44.84
CA LYS A 9 -9.51 -3.98 44.40
C LYS A 9 -9.94 -4.65 43.08
N ILE A 10 -11.24 -4.87 42.89
CA ILE A 10 -11.78 -5.44 41.63
C ILE A 10 -11.63 -4.44 40.50
N ILE A 11 -11.93 -3.15 40.72
CA ILE A 11 -11.72 -2.08 39.72
C ILE A 11 -10.24 -1.92 39.38
N LEU A 12 -9.34 -2.04 40.36
CA LEU A 12 -7.89 -1.99 40.10
C LEU A 12 -7.38 -3.21 39.30
N ILE A 13 -7.93 -4.41 39.54
CA ILE A 13 -7.61 -5.62 38.75
C ILE A 13 -8.20 -5.52 37.34
N PHE A 14 -9.40 -4.93 37.18
CA PHE A 14 -10.00 -4.69 35.87
C PHE A 14 -9.25 -3.60 35.09
N LEU A 15 -8.79 -2.54 35.76
CA LEU A 15 -7.98 -1.48 35.15
C LEU A 15 -6.54 -1.95 34.84
N LEU A 16 -5.93 -2.81 35.67
CA LEU A 16 -4.69 -3.49 35.30
C LEU A 16 -4.92 -4.48 34.15
N GLY A 17 -6.05 -5.21 34.14
CA GLY A 17 -6.38 -6.17 33.10
C GLY A 17 -6.63 -5.53 31.73
N ILE A 18 -7.19 -4.32 31.68
CA ILE A 18 -7.43 -3.57 30.43
C ILE A 18 -6.13 -2.97 29.86
N PHE A 19 -5.13 -2.69 30.71
CA PHE A 19 -3.81 -2.19 30.26
C PHE A 19 -2.81 -3.30 29.89
N LEU A 20 -3.17 -4.59 30.05
CA LEU A 20 -2.30 -5.74 29.77
C LEU A 20 -2.59 -6.43 28.42
N ILE A 21 -3.42 -5.85 27.55
CA ILE A 21 -3.88 -6.47 26.28
C ILE A 21 -3.70 -5.54 25.06
N THR A 22 -2.75 -4.61 25.08
CA THR A 22 -2.26 -4.02 23.83
C THR A 22 -1.06 -4.84 23.37
N PRO A 23 -1.21 -5.81 22.45
CA PRO A 23 -0.06 -6.35 21.76
C PRO A 23 0.62 -5.16 21.07
N ALA A 24 1.85 -4.86 21.45
CA ALA A 24 2.71 -4.11 20.54
C ALA A 24 2.94 -5.06 19.36
N VAL A 25 2.57 -4.58 18.19
CA VAL A 25 2.66 -5.32 16.94
C VAL A 25 4.03 -5.04 16.33
N SER A 26 4.62 -6.03 15.67
CA SER A 26 5.76 -5.80 14.78
C SER A 26 5.32 -4.83 13.68
N TYR A 27 6.14 -3.81 13.44
CA TYR A 27 6.02 -2.90 12.30
C TYR A 27 6.92 -3.47 11.21
N ALA A 28 6.49 -3.54 9.96
CA ALA A 28 7.22 -4.17 8.86
C ALA A 28 8.62 -3.54 8.57
N TYR A 29 8.90 -3.09 7.33
CA TYR A 29 10.06 -2.22 7.15
C TYR A 29 9.98 -1.03 8.12
N GLY A 30 11.12 -0.47 8.54
CA GLY A 30 11.06 0.79 9.28
C GLY A 30 10.32 1.84 8.45
N VAL A 31 9.55 2.73 9.09
CA VAL A 31 8.79 3.81 8.41
C VAL A 31 9.60 4.54 7.33
N SER A 32 10.89 4.81 7.60
CA SER A 32 11.81 5.42 6.64
C SER A 32 12.05 4.58 5.37
N ALA A 33 12.10 3.26 5.50
CA ALA A 33 12.27 2.34 4.38
C ALA A 33 10.99 2.24 3.54
N HIS A 34 9.80 2.23 4.14
CA HIS A 34 8.53 2.32 3.41
C HIS A 34 8.46 3.58 2.56
N GLN A 35 8.78 4.73 3.15
CA GLN A 35 8.81 6.02 2.46
C GLN A 35 9.79 6.03 1.27
N ASP A 36 11.02 5.53 1.47
CA ASP A 36 12.05 5.49 0.41
C ASP A 36 11.70 4.50 -0.71
N LEU A 37 11.14 3.33 -0.37
CA LEU A 37 10.65 2.35 -1.34
C LEU A 37 9.49 2.93 -2.17
N THR A 38 8.53 3.60 -1.53
CA THR A 38 7.40 4.26 -2.21
C THR A 38 7.91 5.33 -3.17
N TYR A 39 8.80 6.22 -2.72
CA TYR A 39 9.40 7.24 -3.58
C TYR A 39 10.12 6.63 -4.80
N LYS A 40 10.96 5.61 -4.58
CA LYS A 40 11.70 4.93 -5.65
C LYS A 40 10.80 4.17 -6.61
N THR A 41 9.66 3.69 -6.14
CA THR A 41 8.63 3.05 -6.97
C THR A 41 8.04 4.05 -7.95
N PHE A 42 7.55 5.21 -7.48
CA PHE A 42 7.03 6.27 -8.37
C PHE A 42 8.10 6.79 -9.33
N ARG A 43 9.32 6.99 -8.84
CA ARG A 43 10.44 7.40 -9.70
C ARG A 43 10.72 6.38 -10.80
N SER A 44 10.79 5.09 -10.46
CA SER A 44 11.04 4.01 -11.42
C SER A 44 9.91 3.90 -12.44
N TYR A 45 8.65 4.07 -12.01
CA TYR A 45 7.51 4.13 -12.92
C TYR A 45 7.64 5.31 -13.89
N GLY A 46 7.93 6.52 -13.40
CA GLY A 46 8.12 7.69 -14.25
C GLY A 46 9.26 7.52 -15.26
N GLU A 47 10.38 6.92 -14.84
CA GLU A 47 11.52 6.63 -15.72
C GLU A 47 11.17 5.60 -16.82
N LEU A 48 10.38 4.57 -16.50
CA LEU A 48 10.03 3.50 -17.43
C LEU A 48 8.89 3.86 -18.39
N PHE A 49 7.88 4.57 -17.91
CA PHE A 49 6.64 4.84 -18.66
C PHE A 49 6.55 6.28 -19.18
N GLY A 50 7.52 7.15 -18.81
CA GLY A 50 7.54 8.56 -19.23
C GLY A 50 6.53 9.43 -18.50
N GLU A 51 5.97 8.94 -17.39
CA GLU A 51 4.97 9.64 -16.59
C GLU A 51 5.64 10.69 -15.69
N LYS A 52 4.96 11.81 -15.49
CA LYS A 52 5.39 12.87 -14.57
C LYS A 52 4.33 13.08 -13.50
N PHE A 53 4.68 12.75 -12.28
CA PHE A 53 3.81 12.94 -11.13
C PHE A 53 3.96 14.34 -10.54
N ASP A 54 2.87 14.91 -10.04
CA ASP A 54 2.94 16.11 -9.22
C ASP A 54 3.67 15.79 -7.90
N SER A 55 4.49 16.73 -7.42
CA SER A 55 5.30 16.48 -6.22
C SER A 55 4.44 16.34 -4.96
N LYS A 56 3.26 16.97 -4.90
CA LYS A 56 2.34 16.82 -3.77
C LYS A 56 1.65 15.46 -3.80
N GLU A 57 1.27 14.98 -4.98
CA GLU A 57 0.71 13.63 -5.16
C GLU A 57 1.70 12.55 -4.67
N VAL A 58 2.97 12.64 -5.09
CA VAL A 58 4.00 11.70 -4.61
C VAL A 58 4.23 11.84 -3.11
N ALA A 59 4.25 13.07 -2.58
CA ALA A 59 4.37 13.30 -1.13
C ALA A 59 3.21 12.68 -0.35
N LYS A 60 1.99 12.71 -0.89
CA LYS A 60 0.82 12.07 -0.30
C LYS A 60 0.91 10.55 -0.32
N ALA A 61 1.40 9.95 -1.40
CA ALA A 61 1.65 8.51 -1.39
C ALA A 61 2.73 8.10 -0.39
N ILE A 62 3.80 8.88 -0.26
CA ILE A 62 4.84 8.65 0.76
C ILE A 62 4.23 8.75 2.17
N GLN A 63 3.39 9.77 2.42
CA GLN A 63 2.66 9.93 3.68
C GLN A 63 1.77 8.72 3.97
N GLY A 64 0.92 8.31 3.03
CA GLY A 64 0.05 7.15 3.21
C GLY A 64 0.83 5.85 3.46
N SER A 65 2.00 5.68 2.83
CA SER A 65 2.86 4.53 3.13
C SER A 65 3.47 4.56 4.53
N SER A 66 3.60 5.74 5.15
CA SER A 66 4.03 5.87 6.55
C SER A 66 2.87 5.61 7.52
N ASP A 67 1.69 6.10 7.18
CA ASP A 67 0.54 6.10 8.09
C ASP A 67 -0.14 4.71 8.16
N GLU A 68 0.15 3.80 7.25
CA GLU A 68 -0.33 2.40 7.31
C GLU A 68 0.24 1.64 8.52
N ASP A 69 1.35 2.09 9.09
CA ASP A 69 1.93 1.57 10.33
C ASP A 69 1.22 2.09 11.60
N ASP A 70 0.27 3.03 11.50
CA ASP A 70 -0.32 3.65 12.69
C ASP A 70 -1.41 2.82 13.38
N GLY A 71 -1.37 2.85 14.72
CA GLY A 71 -2.38 2.25 15.59
C GLY A 71 -2.43 0.72 15.50
N ASN A 72 -3.59 0.18 15.14
CA ASN A 72 -3.87 -1.26 15.02
C ASN A 72 -3.92 -1.74 13.56
N ARG A 73 -3.59 -0.89 12.57
CA ARG A 73 -3.46 -1.30 11.17
C ARG A 73 -2.37 -2.39 10.96
N PRO A 74 -1.23 -2.37 11.67
CA PRO A 74 -0.19 -3.41 11.57
C PRO A 74 -0.65 -4.85 11.80
N LEU A 75 -1.73 -5.05 12.55
CA LEU A 75 -2.32 -6.38 12.77
C LEU A 75 -2.85 -7.02 11.47
N ARG A 76 -2.91 -6.26 10.38
CA ARG A 76 -3.40 -6.67 9.05
C ARG A 76 -2.30 -6.62 7.98
N HIS A 77 -1.03 -6.46 8.36
CA HIS A 77 0.11 -6.41 7.43
C HIS A 77 0.57 -7.78 6.93
N PHE A 78 0.09 -8.85 7.60
CA PHE A 78 0.51 -10.22 7.33
C PHE A 78 -0.35 -10.87 6.25
N TYR A 79 0.31 -11.61 5.36
CA TYR A 79 -0.36 -12.53 4.43
C TYR A 79 0.53 -13.73 4.14
N ASP A 80 0.18 -14.87 4.74
CA ASP A 80 0.78 -16.16 4.41
C ASP A 80 0.08 -16.77 3.18
N PRO A 81 0.75 -16.84 2.02
CA PRO A 81 0.16 -17.36 0.79
C PRO A 81 -0.02 -18.88 0.79
N ILE A 82 0.75 -19.61 1.62
CA ILE A 82 0.72 -21.07 1.64
C ILE A 82 -0.54 -21.56 2.36
N ASN A 83 -0.89 -20.92 3.47
CA ASN A 83 -2.09 -21.24 4.23
C ASN A 83 -3.28 -20.30 3.92
N ASN A 84 -3.04 -19.25 3.14
CA ASN A 84 -4.00 -18.21 2.79
C ASN A 84 -4.67 -17.57 4.03
N ILE A 85 -3.84 -17.12 4.98
CA ILE A 85 -4.26 -16.51 6.24
C ILE A 85 -3.53 -15.19 6.50
N GLY A 86 -4.15 -14.32 7.29
CA GLY A 86 -3.47 -13.18 7.93
C GLY A 86 -2.84 -13.58 9.26
N LEU A 87 -2.45 -12.56 10.03
CA LEU A 87 -1.83 -12.74 11.35
C LEU A 87 -2.71 -13.59 12.26
N THR A 88 -2.19 -14.72 12.75
CA THR A 88 -2.88 -15.59 13.70
C THR A 88 -2.11 -15.67 15.01
N ILE A 89 -2.63 -14.98 16.02
CA ILE A 89 -2.16 -15.04 17.40
C ILE A 89 -3.26 -15.65 18.30
N VAL A 90 -3.79 -14.89 19.26
CA VAL A 90 -4.98 -15.25 20.06
C VAL A 90 -6.25 -15.34 19.22
N LYS A 91 -6.31 -14.60 18.12
CA LYS A 91 -7.36 -14.63 17.10
C LYS A 91 -6.71 -14.42 15.73
N SER A 92 -7.42 -14.81 14.68
CA SER A 92 -7.03 -14.51 13.32
C SER A 92 -7.48 -13.10 12.92
N TRP A 93 -6.57 -12.37 12.30
CA TRP A 93 -6.82 -11.08 11.69
C TRP A 93 -7.01 -11.23 10.18
N MET A 94 -7.64 -10.24 9.56
CA MET A 94 -7.77 -10.16 8.11
C MET A 94 -6.38 -10.08 7.48
N SER A 95 -6.17 -10.80 6.38
CA SER A 95 -4.89 -10.73 5.64
C SER A 95 -4.68 -9.36 5.00
N SER A 96 -3.43 -8.98 4.73
CA SER A 96 -3.11 -7.72 4.02
C SER A 96 -3.75 -7.68 2.62
N LYS A 97 -3.77 -8.83 1.93
CA LYS A 97 -4.46 -9.01 0.65
C LYS A 97 -5.94 -8.65 0.70
N GLU A 98 -6.66 -9.09 1.72
CA GLU A 98 -8.08 -8.76 1.91
C GLU A 98 -8.27 -7.34 2.43
N TRP A 99 -7.43 -6.91 3.36
CA TRP A 99 -7.49 -5.58 3.99
C TRP A 99 -7.33 -4.45 2.98
N ALA A 100 -6.38 -4.58 2.05
CA ALA A 100 -6.14 -3.59 1.00
C ALA A 100 -7.37 -3.38 0.10
N GLN A 101 -8.24 -4.38 -0.04
CA GLN A 101 -9.37 -4.36 -0.96
C GLN A 101 -10.72 -4.11 -0.25
N ASN A 102 -10.74 -4.03 1.07
CA ASN A 102 -11.99 -4.02 1.83
C ASN A 102 -12.33 -2.64 2.42
N THR A 103 -12.97 -1.80 1.60
CA THR A 103 -13.50 -0.48 1.99
C THR A 103 -14.30 -0.50 3.29
N GLU A 104 -15.21 -1.46 3.45
CA GLU A 104 -16.09 -1.52 4.62
C GLU A 104 -15.30 -1.82 5.90
N ALA A 105 -14.38 -2.80 5.84
CA ALA A 105 -13.53 -3.14 6.98
C ALA A 105 -12.60 -1.98 7.37
N GLN A 106 -12.10 -1.21 6.39
CA GLN A 106 -11.29 -0.02 6.68
C GLN A 106 -12.15 1.11 7.26
N ALA A 107 -13.35 1.35 6.73
CA ALA A 107 -14.25 2.37 7.26
C ALA A 107 -14.69 2.06 8.72
N GLU A 108 -14.93 0.79 9.05
CA GLU A 108 -15.28 0.36 10.41
C GLU A 108 -14.11 0.44 11.41
N TYR A 109 -12.88 0.67 10.94
CA TYR A 109 -11.68 0.74 11.79
C TYR A 109 -11.70 1.91 12.77
N GLY A 110 -12.04 3.12 12.30
CA GLY A 110 -12.09 4.30 13.16
C GLY A 110 -13.51 4.69 13.53
N LYS A 111 -14.43 4.76 12.56
CA LYS A 111 -15.83 5.14 12.81
C LYS A 111 -16.79 4.45 11.85
N ASN A 112 -17.78 3.76 12.42
CA ASN A 112 -18.89 3.21 11.65
C ASN A 112 -19.58 4.26 10.75
N PRO A 113 -19.76 3.97 9.44
CA PRO A 113 -20.43 4.88 8.53
C PRO A 113 -21.85 5.22 9.00
N THR A 114 -22.22 6.49 8.91
CA THR A 114 -23.58 6.92 9.26
C THR A 114 -24.60 6.52 8.18
N TYR A 115 -25.90 6.69 8.46
CA TYR A 115 -26.96 6.32 7.52
C TYR A 115 -26.93 7.12 6.20
N THR A 116 -26.40 8.36 6.26
CA THR A 116 -26.35 9.30 5.13
C THR A 116 -24.96 9.41 4.49
N GLU A 117 -23.95 8.83 5.12
CA GLU A 117 -22.57 8.84 4.63
C GLU A 117 -22.46 7.90 3.43
N LYS A 118 -21.83 8.36 2.35
CA LYS A 118 -21.63 7.55 1.15
C LYS A 118 -20.57 6.49 1.38
N TYR A 119 -20.59 5.46 0.54
CA TYR A 119 -19.72 4.29 0.65
C TYR A 119 -18.24 4.64 0.80
N PHE A 120 -17.74 5.61 0.03
CA PHE A 120 -16.35 6.05 0.08
C PHE A 120 -16.12 7.27 0.98
N GLU A 121 -17.09 7.78 1.73
CA GLU A 121 -16.89 9.07 2.42
C GLU A 121 -16.06 8.98 3.73
N ASN A 122 -15.77 7.77 4.19
CA ASN A 122 -15.10 7.55 5.47
C ASN A 122 -13.60 7.95 5.42
N PRO A 123 -13.10 8.74 6.38
CA PRO A 123 -11.70 9.18 6.39
C PRO A 123 -10.69 8.09 6.77
N ASP A 124 -11.13 6.97 7.34
CA ASP A 124 -10.25 5.84 7.71
C ASP A 124 -10.13 4.79 6.59
N ASP A 125 -10.89 4.96 5.49
CA ASP A 125 -10.82 4.14 4.30
C ASP A 125 -9.71 4.60 3.35
N TYR A 126 -8.72 3.71 3.17
CA TYR A 126 -7.61 3.83 2.24
C TYR A 126 -7.53 2.59 1.32
N SER A 127 -8.66 1.93 1.08
CA SER A 127 -8.73 0.74 0.24
C SER A 127 -8.41 1.04 -1.23
N TRP A 128 -8.12 -0.01 -1.98
CA TRP A 128 -7.87 0.04 -3.42
C TRP A 128 -9.00 0.70 -4.22
N ASP A 129 -10.24 0.28 -3.98
CA ASP A 129 -11.44 0.89 -4.59
C ASP A 129 -11.52 2.39 -4.29
N ARG A 130 -11.18 2.78 -3.05
CA ARG A 130 -11.17 4.19 -2.62
C ARG A 130 -10.13 5.01 -3.38
N ALA A 131 -8.93 4.47 -3.55
CA ALA A 131 -7.87 5.12 -4.32
C ALA A 131 -8.31 5.37 -5.77
N ILE A 132 -8.89 4.37 -6.43
CA ILE A 132 -9.37 4.49 -7.82
C ILE A 132 -10.53 5.48 -7.92
N PHE A 133 -11.48 5.40 -6.99
CA PHE A 133 -12.64 6.30 -6.95
C PHE A 133 -12.20 7.76 -6.81
N GLU A 134 -11.32 8.06 -5.86
CA GLU A 134 -10.85 9.42 -5.60
C GLU A 134 -10.04 9.98 -6.76
N TYR A 135 -9.20 9.16 -7.40
CA TYR A 135 -8.46 9.61 -8.58
C TYR A 135 -9.39 9.97 -9.73
N THR A 136 -10.48 9.21 -9.88
CA THR A 136 -11.37 9.32 -11.03
C THR A 136 -12.40 10.43 -10.86
N TYR A 137 -12.96 10.61 -9.66
CA TYR A 137 -14.11 11.48 -9.43
C TYR A 137 -13.96 12.49 -8.29
N GLY A 138 -12.87 12.44 -7.52
CA GLY A 138 -12.74 13.23 -6.30
C GLY A 138 -11.36 13.83 -6.12
N ASP A 139 -10.80 13.67 -4.92
CA ASP A 139 -9.55 14.29 -4.52
C ASP A 139 -8.34 13.43 -4.91
N ARG A 140 -7.58 13.91 -5.89
CA ARG A 140 -6.37 13.24 -6.36
C ARG A 140 -5.32 13.09 -5.25
N GLU A 141 -5.17 14.06 -4.36
CA GLU A 141 -4.22 13.92 -3.24
C GLU A 141 -4.62 12.75 -2.33
N ARG A 142 -5.93 12.60 -2.05
CA ARG A 142 -6.47 11.47 -1.29
C ARG A 142 -6.32 10.13 -2.02
N ALA A 143 -6.40 10.14 -3.35
CA ALA A 143 -6.16 8.96 -4.16
C ALA A 143 -4.73 8.44 -4.00
N PHE A 144 -3.74 9.33 -4.08
CA PHE A 144 -2.34 8.97 -3.91
C PHE A 144 -2.02 8.59 -2.46
N GLU A 145 -2.61 9.26 -1.47
CA GLU A 145 -2.51 8.85 -0.07
C GLU A 145 -3.00 7.41 0.12
N SER A 146 -4.21 7.08 -0.38
CA SER A 146 -4.74 5.71 -0.36
C SER A 146 -3.86 4.71 -1.12
N LEU A 147 -3.33 5.10 -2.29
CA LEU A 147 -2.38 4.27 -3.04
C LEU A 147 -1.08 4.02 -2.25
N GLY A 148 -0.62 4.99 -1.45
CA GLY A 148 0.49 4.85 -0.52
C GLY A 148 0.27 3.75 0.51
N HIS A 149 -0.92 3.70 1.12
CA HIS A 149 -1.32 2.63 2.05
C HIS A 149 -1.31 1.25 1.37
N VAL A 150 -1.78 1.16 0.12
CA VAL A 150 -1.74 -0.10 -0.63
C VAL A 150 -0.30 -0.51 -0.97
N LEU A 151 0.55 0.44 -1.39
CA LEU A 151 1.95 0.17 -1.67
C LEU A 151 2.72 -0.28 -0.43
N HIS A 152 2.41 0.25 0.76
CA HIS A 152 2.94 -0.25 2.03
C HIS A 152 2.66 -1.75 2.18
N LEU A 153 1.41 -2.17 2.04
CA LEU A 153 1.03 -3.57 2.19
C LEU A 153 1.69 -4.48 1.13
N ILE A 154 1.92 -3.97 -0.09
CA ILE A 154 2.70 -4.68 -1.11
C ILE A 154 4.17 -4.77 -0.70
N GLN A 155 4.75 -3.73 -0.10
CA GLN A 155 6.12 -3.79 0.43
C GLN A 155 6.23 -4.84 1.54
N ASP A 156 5.22 -4.99 2.39
CA ASP A 156 5.18 -6.00 3.46
C ASP A 156 5.20 -7.43 2.94
N THR A 157 4.67 -7.68 1.74
CA THR A 157 4.80 -9.01 1.12
C THR A 157 6.25 -9.38 0.77
N THR A 158 7.18 -8.43 0.86
CA THR A 158 8.63 -8.64 0.71
C THR A 158 9.37 -8.72 2.05
N VAL A 159 8.64 -8.78 3.17
CA VAL A 159 9.19 -9.01 4.51
C VAL A 159 8.95 -10.48 4.89
N PRO A 160 10.00 -11.32 5.03
CA PRO A 160 9.82 -12.76 5.25
C PRO A 160 8.93 -13.12 6.44
N ALA A 161 8.98 -12.36 7.53
CA ALA A 161 8.12 -12.60 8.69
C ALA A 161 6.63 -12.37 8.39
N HIS A 162 6.31 -11.34 7.60
CA HIS A 162 4.94 -10.95 7.27
C HIS A 162 4.24 -11.96 6.36
N VAL A 163 5.01 -12.70 5.57
CA VAL A 163 4.50 -13.76 4.70
C VAL A 163 4.62 -15.16 5.26
N ARG A 164 5.18 -15.29 6.47
CA ARG A 164 5.36 -16.57 7.17
C ARG A 164 4.60 -16.64 8.49
N ASN A 165 3.68 -15.69 8.72
CA ASN A 165 2.95 -15.57 9.98
C ASN A 165 3.88 -15.72 11.19
N ASP A 166 5.04 -15.07 11.10
CA ASP A 166 6.08 -15.09 12.14
C ASP A 166 5.95 -13.79 12.92
N GLU A 167 5.12 -13.79 13.96
CA GLU A 167 4.90 -12.61 14.75
C GLU A 167 6.04 -12.36 15.73
N HIS A 168 6.55 -11.13 15.71
CA HIS A 168 7.49 -10.66 16.72
C HIS A 168 6.79 -9.67 17.64
N LEU A 169 6.07 -10.21 18.64
CA LEU A 169 5.33 -9.41 19.62
C LEU A 169 6.28 -8.79 20.64
N ASN A 170 6.50 -7.49 20.53
CA ASN A 170 7.20 -6.67 21.51
C ASN A 170 6.32 -6.33 22.74
N GLY A 171 5.73 -7.36 23.36
CA GLY A 171 4.99 -7.27 24.62
C GLY A 171 5.68 -8.02 25.75
N TRP A 172 5.66 -7.45 26.97
CA TRP A 172 6.17 -8.06 28.22
C TRP A 172 7.68 -7.97 28.52
N GLY A 173 8.43 -7.13 27.82
CA GLY A 173 9.85 -6.92 28.13
C GLY A 173 10.76 -8.08 27.70
N ILE A 174 10.26 -8.96 26.83
CA ILE A 174 11.07 -9.81 25.98
C ILE A 174 11.07 -9.13 24.62
N GLU A 175 12.19 -8.51 24.26
CA GLU A 175 12.39 -7.91 22.94
C GLU A 175 12.54 -9.04 21.92
N ASP A 176 11.41 -9.56 21.43
CA ASP A 176 11.45 -10.35 20.21
C ASP A 176 11.44 -9.38 19.03
N ILE A 177 12.63 -9.13 18.50
CA ILE A 177 12.86 -8.21 17.40
C ILE A 177 12.88 -8.99 16.09
N ASN A 178 12.14 -8.51 15.10
CA ASN A 178 12.34 -8.93 13.72
C ASN A 178 13.70 -8.41 13.22
N LEU A 179 14.66 -9.33 13.07
CA LEU A 179 16.04 -9.00 12.71
C LEU A 179 16.13 -8.28 11.36
N TYR A 180 15.25 -8.61 10.41
CA TYR A 180 15.26 -8.01 9.08
C TYR A 180 14.78 -6.56 9.12
N GLU A 181 13.76 -6.26 9.91
CA GLU A 181 13.23 -4.91 10.08
C GLU A 181 14.22 -4.02 10.84
N GLU A 182 14.84 -4.55 11.90
CA GLU A 182 15.89 -3.82 12.63
C GLU A 182 17.08 -3.48 11.72
N PHE A 183 17.49 -4.43 10.87
CA PHE A 183 18.55 -4.22 9.88
C PHE A 183 18.19 -3.11 8.88
N THR A 184 16.94 -3.04 8.44
CA THR A 184 16.51 -2.10 7.39
C THR A 184 16.22 -0.69 7.90
N LYS A 185 15.95 -0.48 9.19
CA LYS A 185 15.69 0.85 9.79
C LYS A 185 16.72 1.93 9.46
N ASN A 186 18.00 1.54 9.33
CA ASN A 186 19.12 2.47 9.12
C ASN A 186 19.80 2.28 7.75
N ILE A 187 19.18 1.55 6.83
CA ILE A 187 19.74 1.28 5.51
C ILE A 187 18.99 2.10 4.46
N ASN A 188 19.75 2.88 3.69
CA ASN A 188 19.21 3.54 2.52
C ASN A 188 18.87 2.50 1.45
N VAL A 189 17.73 2.64 0.78
CA VAL A 189 17.43 1.81 -0.38
C VAL A 189 18.44 2.17 -1.47
N PRO A 190 19.20 1.20 -2.02
CA PRO A 190 20.15 1.49 -3.07
C PRO A 190 19.45 2.07 -4.30
N GLU A 191 20.20 2.72 -5.18
CA GLU A 191 19.65 3.10 -6.48
C GLU A 191 19.47 1.82 -7.30
N ILE A 192 18.22 1.37 -7.45
CA ILE A 192 17.87 0.14 -8.13
C ILE A 192 17.38 0.51 -9.52
N LYS A 193 18.14 0.11 -10.54
CA LYS A 193 17.70 0.22 -11.93
C LYS A 193 16.93 -1.03 -12.31
N ILE A 194 15.65 -0.85 -12.61
CA ILE A 194 14.79 -1.89 -13.17
C ILE A 194 14.57 -1.64 -14.66
N LYS A 195 14.39 -2.70 -15.44
CA LYS A 195 14.00 -2.63 -16.85
C LYS A 195 12.50 -2.87 -16.99
N PHE A 196 11.93 -2.39 -18.10
CA PHE A 196 10.52 -2.58 -18.40
C PHE A 196 10.12 -4.07 -18.43
N GLU A 197 10.97 -4.95 -18.97
CA GLU A 197 10.70 -6.39 -19.05
C GLU A 197 10.75 -7.10 -17.69
N GLU A 198 11.26 -6.43 -16.65
CA GLU A 198 11.31 -6.94 -15.29
C GLU A 198 10.04 -6.60 -14.50
N VAL A 199 9.19 -5.68 -15.00
CA VAL A 199 7.96 -5.25 -14.32
C VAL A 199 6.85 -6.28 -14.57
N PRO A 200 6.25 -6.86 -13.52
CA PRO A 200 5.10 -7.75 -13.70
C PRO A 200 3.88 -6.99 -14.19
N ASN A 201 3.13 -7.59 -15.12
CA ASN A 201 1.84 -7.07 -15.55
C ASN A 201 0.71 -7.80 -14.81
N PHE A 202 0.29 -7.25 -13.69
CA PHE A 202 -0.76 -7.83 -12.85
C PHE A 202 -2.15 -7.62 -13.46
N LEU A 203 -3.03 -8.62 -13.37
CA LEU A 203 -4.43 -8.51 -13.78
C LEU A 203 -5.35 -8.05 -12.64
N SER A 204 -4.89 -8.15 -11.39
CA SER A 204 -5.61 -7.70 -10.20
C SER A 204 -4.66 -7.40 -9.04
N LEU A 205 -5.11 -6.63 -8.06
CA LEU A 205 -4.33 -6.37 -6.85
C LEU A 205 -4.07 -7.67 -6.07
N GLY A 206 -5.05 -8.58 -6.02
CA GLY A 206 -4.89 -9.89 -5.38
C GLY A 206 -3.75 -10.73 -5.98
N GLU A 207 -3.57 -10.68 -7.31
CA GLU A 207 -2.46 -11.35 -7.98
C GLU A 207 -1.11 -10.74 -7.60
N ALA A 208 -1.04 -9.42 -7.42
CA ALA A 208 0.19 -8.76 -6.97
C ALA A 208 0.61 -9.20 -5.56
N PHE A 209 -0.37 -9.36 -4.65
CA PHE A 209 -0.14 -9.92 -3.32
C PHE A 209 0.38 -11.36 -3.41
N ASP A 210 -0.30 -12.23 -4.16
CA ASP A 210 0.08 -13.65 -4.30
C ASP A 210 1.49 -13.80 -4.88
N PHE A 211 1.74 -13.12 -6.00
CA PHE A 211 3.03 -13.18 -6.69
C PHE A 211 4.20 -12.77 -5.79
N SER A 212 4.04 -11.67 -5.07
CA SER A 212 5.10 -11.10 -4.24
C SER A 212 5.30 -11.88 -2.94
N SER A 213 4.20 -12.30 -2.29
CA SER A 213 4.29 -13.05 -1.03
C SER A 213 4.78 -14.48 -1.23
N GLU A 214 4.36 -15.17 -2.31
CA GLU A 214 4.84 -16.51 -2.65
C GLU A 214 6.35 -16.51 -2.90
N PHE A 215 6.84 -15.56 -3.71
CA PHE A 215 8.27 -15.42 -3.96
C PHE A 215 9.05 -15.26 -2.64
N THR A 216 8.58 -14.39 -1.76
CA THR A 216 9.25 -14.13 -0.48
C THR A 216 9.18 -15.35 0.45
N ASN A 217 8.00 -15.96 0.61
CA ASN A 217 7.80 -17.12 1.47
C ASN A 217 8.66 -18.32 1.03
N GLU A 218 8.71 -18.61 -0.27
CA GLU A 218 9.41 -19.79 -0.79
C GLU A 218 10.93 -19.67 -0.80
N ASN A 219 11.47 -18.45 -0.81
CA ASN A 219 12.91 -18.22 -1.03
C ASN A 219 13.66 -17.71 0.19
N PHE A 220 12.96 -17.23 1.22
CA PHE A 220 13.55 -16.60 2.39
C PHE A 220 13.01 -17.22 3.68
N LEU A 221 13.88 -17.29 4.69
CA LEU A 221 13.51 -17.70 6.04
C LEU A 221 13.18 -16.47 6.89
N SER A 222 12.24 -16.62 7.82
CA SER A 222 12.06 -15.73 8.96
C SER A 222 12.68 -16.34 10.22
N LYS A 223 12.77 -15.58 11.32
CA LYS A 223 13.61 -15.92 12.47
C LYS A 223 13.08 -17.15 13.24
N ASP A 224 11.78 -17.21 13.49
CA ASP A 224 11.20 -18.27 14.33
C ASP A 224 10.61 -19.42 13.49
N THR A 225 10.71 -19.35 12.16
CA THR A 225 10.28 -20.41 11.23
C THR A 225 11.44 -21.00 10.41
N VAL A 226 12.67 -20.96 10.93
CA VAL A 226 13.86 -21.47 10.24
C VAL A 226 13.74 -22.99 10.01
N PHE A 227 13.40 -23.37 8.77
CA PHE A 227 13.13 -24.76 8.37
C PHE A 227 11.99 -25.44 9.14
N GLU A 228 11.11 -24.64 9.74
CA GLU A 228 9.90 -25.05 10.42
C GLU A 228 8.69 -24.46 9.69
N ASP A 229 7.52 -25.07 9.87
CA ASP A 229 6.19 -24.69 9.35
C ASP A 229 6.00 -24.69 7.82
N TYR A 230 7.05 -24.40 7.05
CA TYR A 230 7.00 -24.26 5.60
C TYR A 230 7.92 -25.27 4.91
N LYS A 231 7.48 -25.75 3.75
CA LYS A 231 8.26 -26.68 2.93
C LYS A 231 9.51 -26.03 2.35
N ASN A 232 9.46 -24.74 2.04
CA ASN A 232 10.55 -24.00 1.42
C ASN A 232 10.84 -22.68 2.18
N PRO A 233 12.07 -22.16 2.08
CA PRO A 233 13.25 -22.90 1.65
C PRO A 233 13.57 -24.00 2.68
N SER A 234 13.95 -25.20 2.24
CA SER A 234 14.35 -26.31 3.14
C SER A 234 15.86 -26.44 3.21
N ARG A 235 16.37 -27.03 4.29
CA ARG A 235 17.82 -27.27 4.46
C ARG A 235 18.41 -28.11 3.32
N ASP A 236 17.66 -29.08 2.81
CA ASP A 236 18.07 -29.99 1.73
C ASP A 236 18.15 -29.28 0.37
N ASN A 237 17.41 -28.19 0.21
CA ASN A 237 17.36 -27.38 -1.01
C ASN A 237 18.36 -26.21 -1.00
N LEU A 238 19.30 -26.17 -0.04
CA LEU A 238 20.33 -25.14 0.02
C LEU A 238 21.72 -25.67 -0.33
N SER A 239 22.44 -24.90 -1.14
CA SER A 239 23.86 -25.15 -1.41
C SER A 239 24.72 -24.64 -0.26
N LEU A 240 25.43 -25.54 0.42
CA LEU A 240 26.36 -25.15 1.46
C LEU A 240 27.66 -24.59 0.86
N LYS A 241 28.02 -23.37 1.24
CA LYS A 241 29.32 -22.78 0.90
C LYS A 241 30.07 -22.33 2.15
N LYS A 242 31.40 -22.46 2.13
CA LYS A 242 32.31 -21.98 3.17
C LYS A 242 32.97 -20.70 2.70
N GLU A 243 32.94 -19.67 3.52
CA GLU A 243 33.57 -18.38 3.25
C GLU A 243 34.54 -17.98 4.37
N ILE A 244 35.58 -17.23 4.01
CA ILE A 244 36.56 -16.70 4.95
C ILE A 244 36.35 -15.20 5.06
N ILE A 245 35.86 -14.75 6.22
CA ILE A 245 35.52 -13.35 6.47
C ILE A 245 36.24 -12.89 7.73
N LYS A 246 37.05 -11.84 7.62
CA LYS A 246 37.88 -11.31 8.73
C LYS A 246 38.65 -12.42 9.47
N ASN A 247 39.28 -13.32 8.71
CA ASN A 247 40.02 -14.50 9.20
C ASN A 247 39.19 -15.56 9.96
N LYS A 248 37.85 -15.50 9.87
CA LYS A 248 36.95 -16.53 10.41
C LYS A 248 36.33 -17.32 9.25
N SER A 249 36.30 -18.64 9.39
CA SER A 249 35.55 -19.50 8.48
C SER A 249 34.08 -19.52 8.89
N LEU A 250 33.20 -19.10 8.00
CA LEU A 250 31.74 -19.14 8.16
C LEU A 250 31.14 -20.07 7.11
N TYR A 251 30.05 -20.75 7.44
CA TYR A 251 29.28 -21.52 6.47
C TYR A 251 27.95 -20.83 6.22
N PHE A 252 27.49 -20.86 4.98
CA PHE A 252 26.20 -20.32 4.58
C PHE A 252 25.44 -21.34 3.74
N GLY A 253 24.12 -21.38 3.91
CA GLY A 253 23.21 -22.00 2.96
C GLY A 253 22.83 -20.98 1.90
N TYR A 254 23.03 -21.33 0.63
CA TYR A 254 22.69 -20.50 -0.52
C TYR A 254 21.41 -20.99 -1.20
N ASN A 255 20.58 -20.04 -1.65
CA ASN A 255 19.46 -20.36 -2.51
C ASN A 255 19.98 -20.92 -3.85
N ASN A 256 19.52 -22.09 -4.25
CA ASN A 256 19.99 -22.78 -5.46
C ASN A 256 19.60 -22.06 -6.76
N ASN A 257 18.52 -21.27 -6.73
CA ASN A 257 17.96 -20.62 -7.92
C ASN A 257 18.53 -19.20 -8.13
N PHE A 258 18.86 -18.50 -7.04
CA PHE A 258 19.14 -17.06 -7.07
C PHE A 258 20.50 -16.64 -6.49
N ASP A 259 21.36 -17.60 -6.13
CA ASP A 259 22.75 -17.40 -5.65
C ASP A 259 22.93 -16.32 -4.56
N PHE A 260 22.01 -16.27 -3.58
CA PHE A 260 22.12 -15.42 -2.40
C PHE A 260 22.12 -16.24 -1.10
N LYS A 261 22.67 -15.69 -0.01
CA LYS A 261 22.70 -16.36 1.30
C LYS A 261 21.31 -16.37 1.94
N VAL A 262 20.84 -17.56 2.29
CA VAL A 262 19.56 -17.80 2.99
C VAL A 262 19.78 -17.89 4.50
N VAL A 263 20.88 -18.51 4.94
CA VAL A 263 21.11 -18.75 6.37
C VAL A 263 22.60 -18.89 6.68
N SER A 264 23.01 -18.45 7.87
CA SER A 264 24.34 -18.74 8.42
C SER A 264 24.30 -20.04 9.21
N ILE A 265 25.34 -20.86 9.06
CA ILE A 265 25.43 -22.20 9.64
C ILE A 265 26.67 -22.30 10.53
N LYS A 266 26.47 -22.56 11.82
CA LYS A 266 27.55 -22.94 12.74
C LYS A 266 27.55 -24.46 12.89
N ARG A 267 28.72 -25.07 12.67
CA ARG A 267 28.91 -26.52 12.74
C ARG A 267 29.73 -26.87 13.96
N ASP A 268 29.12 -27.56 14.90
CA ASP A 268 29.78 -28.11 16.08
C ASP A 268 29.82 -29.63 16.00
N TYR A 269 30.96 -30.24 16.35
CA TYR A 269 31.07 -31.70 16.41
C TYR A 269 30.71 -32.18 17.81
N ASN A 270 29.60 -32.91 17.92
CA ASN A 270 29.25 -33.60 19.15
C ASN A 270 30.04 -34.92 19.23
N LYS A 271 30.94 -34.98 20.22
CA LYS A 271 31.81 -36.15 20.44
C LYS A 271 31.07 -37.36 20.98
N ASP A 272 29.98 -37.15 21.71
CA ASP A 272 29.24 -38.23 22.37
C ASP A 272 28.38 -39.01 21.35
N ASP A 273 27.82 -38.30 20.36
CA ASP A 273 26.97 -38.88 19.31
C ASP A 273 27.72 -39.10 17.98
N GLU A 274 29.01 -38.76 17.91
CA GLU A 274 29.84 -38.76 16.70
C GLU A 274 29.18 -38.06 15.49
N LYS A 275 28.45 -36.97 15.76
CA LYS A 275 27.64 -36.25 14.75
C LYS A 275 27.98 -34.76 14.69
N ILE A 276 27.85 -34.20 13.50
CA ILE A 276 27.88 -32.75 13.30
C ILE A 276 26.49 -32.22 13.64
N ILE A 277 26.45 -31.23 14.53
CA ILE A 277 25.26 -30.43 14.85
C ILE A 277 25.39 -29.12 14.09
N GLU A 278 24.35 -28.78 13.33
CA GLU A 278 24.21 -27.50 12.64
C GLU A 278 23.29 -26.58 13.45
N GLN A 279 23.77 -25.37 13.73
CA GLN A 279 22.97 -24.28 14.30
C GLN A 279 22.78 -23.22 13.22
N TYR A 280 21.54 -22.81 13.04
CA TYR A 280 21.14 -21.86 12.01
C TYR A 280 20.92 -20.47 12.61
N SER A 281 21.25 -19.44 11.85
CA SER A 281 21.00 -18.05 12.27
C SER A 281 20.89 -17.13 11.06
N LEU A 282 20.00 -16.13 11.17
CA LEU A 282 19.88 -15.04 10.21
C LEU A 282 20.83 -13.88 10.54
N SER A 283 21.15 -13.67 11.83
CA SER A 283 22.15 -12.70 12.27
C SER A 283 23.54 -13.35 12.29
N SER A 284 24.43 -12.87 11.43
CA SER A 284 25.80 -13.38 11.35
C SER A 284 26.80 -12.23 11.40
N LEU A 285 28.10 -12.53 11.38
CA LEU A 285 29.14 -11.51 11.44
C LEU A 285 28.98 -10.50 10.28
N GLY A 286 28.43 -9.32 10.57
CA GLY A 286 28.17 -8.26 9.60
C GLY A 286 26.88 -8.41 8.79
N ASP A 287 25.90 -9.16 9.32
CA ASP A 287 24.51 -9.25 8.80
C ASP A 287 24.43 -9.61 7.31
N LEU A 288 25.33 -10.49 6.87
CA LEU A 288 25.52 -10.81 5.46
C LEU A 288 24.30 -11.49 4.83
N VAL A 289 23.56 -12.29 5.61
CA VAL A 289 22.30 -12.89 5.17
C VAL A 289 21.25 -11.80 4.99
N LEU A 290 21.04 -10.95 5.99
CA LEU A 290 20.07 -9.84 5.92
C LEU A 290 20.41 -8.81 4.83
N LYS A 291 21.70 -8.61 4.55
CA LYS A 291 22.17 -7.79 3.43
C LYS A 291 21.81 -8.40 2.08
N ASP A 292 22.03 -9.71 1.91
CA ASP A 292 21.64 -10.43 0.70
C ASP A 292 20.11 -10.41 0.53
N TYR A 293 19.35 -10.56 1.62
CA TYR A 293 17.89 -10.42 1.63
C TYR A 293 17.47 -9.04 1.12
N TRP A 294 17.98 -7.98 1.74
CA TRP A 294 17.64 -6.61 1.37
C TRP A 294 17.95 -6.31 -0.10
N ASN A 295 19.10 -6.76 -0.62
CA ASN A 295 19.48 -6.53 -2.02
C ASN A 295 18.47 -7.15 -3.01
N VAL A 296 17.86 -8.29 -2.66
CA VAL A 296 16.86 -8.95 -3.50
C VAL A 296 15.48 -8.36 -3.25
N LEU A 297 15.04 -8.33 -1.99
CA LEU A 297 13.67 -7.98 -1.60
C LEU A 297 13.34 -6.51 -1.83
N SER A 298 14.29 -5.58 -1.64
CA SER A 298 14.07 -4.17 -2.00
C SER A 298 13.88 -3.97 -3.50
N LYS A 299 14.57 -4.75 -4.33
CA LYS A 299 14.39 -4.74 -5.78
C LYS A 299 13.03 -5.33 -6.18
N GLU A 300 12.65 -6.46 -5.61
CA GLU A 300 11.33 -7.05 -5.85
C GLU A 300 10.19 -6.15 -5.39
N SER A 301 10.34 -5.49 -4.24
CA SER A 301 9.40 -4.51 -3.71
C SER A 301 9.15 -3.37 -4.70
N ILE A 302 10.20 -2.76 -5.25
CA ILE A 302 10.08 -1.71 -6.27
C ILE A 302 9.46 -2.25 -7.57
N LYS A 303 9.90 -3.41 -8.06
CA LYS A 303 9.35 -4.01 -9.29
C LYS A 303 7.85 -4.27 -9.18
N ASN A 304 7.44 -4.88 -8.08
CA ASN A 304 6.03 -5.23 -7.84
C ASN A 304 5.21 -3.95 -7.60
N GLY A 305 5.74 -2.98 -6.85
CA GLY A 305 5.11 -1.67 -6.70
C GLY A 305 4.87 -0.95 -8.03
N VAL A 306 5.83 -0.99 -8.97
CA VAL A 306 5.68 -0.39 -10.30
C VAL A 306 4.57 -1.10 -11.09
N GLY A 307 4.51 -2.43 -11.01
CA GLY A 307 3.40 -3.20 -11.62
C GLY A 307 2.04 -2.86 -11.00
N VAL A 308 1.98 -2.58 -9.70
CA VAL A 308 0.76 -2.15 -9.00
C VAL A 308 0.35 -0.74 -9.43
N ILE A 309 1.29 0.20 -9.61
CA ILE A 309 0.98 1.53 -10.15
C ILE A 309 0.45 1.44 -11.59
N ASP A 310 1.02 0.59 -12.43
CA ASP A 310 0.49 0.34 -13.79
C ASP A 310 -0.95 -0.18 -13.74
N LEU A 311 -1.19 -1.17 -12.89
CA LEU A 311 -2.54 -1.71 -12.67
C LEU A 311 -3.51 -0.62 -12.19
N PHE A 312 -3.11 0.20 -11.23
CA PHE A 312 -3.91 1.31 -10.70
C PHE A 312 -4.41 2.21 -11.83
N PHE A 313 -3.51 2.66 -12.72
CA PHE A 313 -3.90 3.54 -13.81
C PHE A 313 -4.78 2.84 -14.86
N ARG A 314 -4.55 1.55 -15.14
CA ARG A 314 -5.45 0.77 -16.01
C ARG A 314 -6.85 0.66 -15.41
N GLU A 315 -6.97 0.44 -14.11
CA GLU A 315 -8.27 0.33 -13.44
C GLU A 315 -8.96 1.69 -13.30
N VAL A 316 -8.22 2.78 -13.12
CA VAL A 316 -8.76 4.15 -13.24
C VAL A 316 -9.38 4.38 -14.61
N GLU A 317 -8.68 4.03 -15.70
CA GLU A 317 -9.23 4.17 -17.05
C GLU A 317 -10.44 3.25 -17.26
N ALA A 318 -10.43 2.04 -16.70
CA ALA A 318 -11.60 1.16 -16.73
C ALA A 318 -12.79 1.76 -15.97
N GLU A 319 -12.56 2.37 -14.80
CA GLU A 319 -13.60 3.00 -14.00
C GLU A 319 -14.19 4.22 -14.71
N LYS A 320 -13.37 5.08 -15.35
CA LYS A 320 -13.87 6.19 -16.19
C LYS A 320 -14.85 5.74 -17.26
N ASN A 321 -14.65 4.54 -17.80
CA ASN A 321 -15.50 3.98 -18.85
C ASN A 321 -16.74 3.26 -18.31
N THR A 322 -16.66 2.68 -17.12
CA THR A 322 -17.70 1.78 -16.59
C THR A 322 -18.56 2.40 -15.50
N GLY A 323 -18.03 3.35 -14.72
CA GLY A 323 -18.74 4.00 -13.62
C GLY A 323 -19.14 3.06 -12.48
N ILE A 324 -18.47 1.91 -12.32
CA ILE A 324 -18.85 0.87 -11.36
C ILE A 324 -18.68 1.40 -9.93
N LEU A 325 -17.53 1.98 -9.61
CA LEU A 325 -17.26 2.56 -8.30
C LEU A 325 -18.11 3.81 -8.05
N LEU A 326 -18.35 4.62 -9.09
CA LEU A 326 -19.29 5.74 -8.99
C LEU A 326 -20.71 5.27 -8.60
N ALA A 327 -21.20 4.19 -9.23
CA ALA A 327 -22.49 3.61 -8.91
C ALA A 327 -22.54 2.95 -7.51
N LYS A 328 -21.39 2.44 -7.03
CA LYS A 328 -21.23 1.88 -5.67
C LYS A 328 -21.25 2.97 -4.60
N ASN A 329 -20.87 4.20 -4.92
CA ASN A 329 -20.76 5.32 -3.96
C ASN A 329 -22.12 5.90 -3.51
N LYS A 330 -22.93 5.06 -2.86
CA LYS A 330 -24.26 5.38 -2.34
C LYS A 330 -24.28 5.24 -0.82
N SER A 331 -25.06 6.08 -0.15
CA SER A 331 -25.34 5.93 1.27
C SER A 331 -26.42 4.87 1.53
N LYS A 332 -26.58 4.44 2.80
CA LYS A 332 -27.70 3.57 3.18
C LYS A 332 -29.06 4.24 2.89
N ALA A 333 -29.15 5.56 3.08
CA ALA A 333 -30.33 6.34 2.72
C ALA A 333 -30.65 6.28 1.22
N ASP A 334 -29.63 6.43 0.37
CA ASP A 334 -29.81 6.36 -1.09
C ASP A 334 -30.32 4.98 -1.53
N LEU A 335 -29.75 3.91 -0.96
CA LEU A 335 -30.16 2.53 -1.25
C LEU A 335 -31.60 2.24 -0.81
N VAL A 336 -32.05 2.81 0.30
CA VAL A 336 -33.45 2.70 0.76
C VAL A 336 -34.37 3.49 -0.16
N LEU A 337 -34.00 4.72 -0.52
CA LEU A 337 -34.78 5.55 -1.44
C LEU A 337 -34.95 4.86 -2.79
N GLU A 338 -33.89 4.29 -3.36
CA GLU A 338 -33.92 3.57 -4.63
C GLU A 338 -34.84 2.34 -4.58
N LYS A 339 -34.81 1.56 -3.50
CA LYS A 339 -35.68 0.39 -3.31
C LYS A 339 -37.15 0.74 -3.08
N THR A 340 -37.42 1.90 -2.49
CA THR A 340 -38.78 2.33 -2.12
C THR A 340 -39.39 3.27 -3.15
N ARG A 341 -38.64 3.69 -4.17
CA ARG A 341 -39.08 4.60 -5.22
C ARG A 341 -40.17 3.96 -6.09
N PRO A 342 -41.39 4.55 -6.13
CA PRO A 342 -42.44 4.06 -7.02
C PRO A 342 -42.02 4.23 -8.48
N ALA A 343 -42.35 3.27 -9.35
CA ALA A 343 -42.09 3.38 -10.80
C ALA A 343 -42.76 4.62 -11.45
N SER A 344 -43.84 5.12 -10.85
CA SER A 344 -44.52 6.37 -11.24
C SER A 344 -43.67 7.62 -10.99
N PHE A 345 -42.74 7.56 -10.05
CA PHE A 345 -41.89 8.68 -9.66
C PHE A 345 -40.87 9.02 -10.77
N ASP A 346 -40.28 7.99 -11.40
CA ASP A 346 -39.36 8.18 -12.54
C ASP A 346 -40.06 8.70 -13.79
N PHE A 347 -41.29 8.24 -14.03
CA PHE A 347 -42.12 8.73 -15.12
C PHE A 347 -42.45 10.22 -14.97
N VAL A 348 -42.83 10.67 -13.78
CA VAL A 348 -43.16 12.07 -13.51
C VAL A 348 -41.90 12.94 -13.55
N LYS A 349 -40.77 12.51 -12.98
CA LYS A 349 -39.52 13.29 -13.03
C LYS A 349 -39.00 13.46 -14.46
N ASN A 350 -39.12 12.44 -15.31
CA ASN A 350 -38.76 12.53 -16.72
C ASN A 350 -39.73 13.41 -17.54
N LEU A 351 -41.00 13.49 -17.14
CA LEU A 351 -42.03 14.26 -17.84
C LEU A 351 -42.01 15.75 -17.44
N TYR A 352 -41.68 16.08 -16.19
CA TYR A 352 -41.77 17.43 -15.63
C TYR A 352 -40.43 18.09 -15.30
N GLY A 353 -39.30 17.38 -15.50
CA GLY A 353 -37.95 17.93 -15.36
C GLY A 353 -37.24 17.53 -14.06
N SER A 354 -35.91 17.47 -14.11
CA SER A 354 -35.06 16.94 -13.04
C SER A 354 -35.02 17.80 -11.76
N SER A 355 -35.62 18.98 -11.77
CA SER A 355 -35.65 19.95 -10.67
C SER A 355 -36.67 19.62 -9.56
N LEU A 356 -37.57 18.67 -9.78
CA LEU A 356 -38.57 18.30 -8.78
C LEU A 356 -37.98 17.43 -7.66
N ASP A 357 -38.30 17.78 -6.41
CA ASP A 357 -37.97 16.98 -5.24
C ASP A 357 -39.02 15.89 -4.95
N SER A 358 -38.76 15.05 -3.95
CA SER A 358 -39.64 13.93 -3.59
C SER A 358 -40.98 14.31 -2.99
N GLY A 359 -41.09 15.45 -2.31
CA GLY A 359 -42.34 16.03 -1.85
C GLY A 359 -43.19 16.54 -3.01
N GLU A 360 -42.58 17.26 -3.95
CA GLU A 360 -43.28 17.83 -5.11
C GLU A 360 -43.82 16.76 -6.07
N VAL A 361 -43.05 15.70 -6.29
CA VAL A 361 -43.50 14.56 -7.12
C VAL A 361 -44.59 13.75 -6.41
N ALA A 362 -44.53 13.59 -5.08
CA ALA A 362 -45.59 12.92 -4.31
C ALA A 362 -46.91 13.71 -4.33
N GLU A 363 -46.82 15.05 -4.28
CA GLU A 363 -47.97 15.94 -4.44
C GLU A 363 -48.58 15.83 -5.86
N LEU A 364 -47.74 15.79 -6.90
CA LEU A 364 -48.17 15.59 -8.30
C LEU A 364 -48.83 14.22 -8.53
N LEU A 365 -48.35 13.17 -7.84
CA LEU A 365 -48.89 11.82 -7.94
C LEU A 365 -50.15 11.60 -7.08
N GLY A 366 -50.60 12.62 -6.35
CA GLY A 366 -51.85 12.57 -5.58
C GLY A 366 -51.77 11.72 -4.31
N GLU A 367 -50.57 11.37 -3.84
CA GLU A 367 -50.39 10.74 -2.53
C GLU A 367 -50.50 11.81 -1.45
N LYS A 368 -51.73 12.08 -1.00
CA LYS A 368 -51.97 12.89 0.19
C LYS A 368 -51.23 12.29 1.39
N GLN A 369 -50.27 13.03 1.93
CA GLN A 369 -49.81 12.83 3.29
C GLN A 369 -51.03 12.88 4.23
N THR A 370 -51.38 11.75 4.82
CA THR A 370 -52.22 11.73 6.02
C THR A 370 -51.37 12.21 7.19
N ALA A 371 -51.25 13.53 7.33
CA ALA A 371 -50.77 14.15 8.55
C ALA A 371 -51.79 13.89 9.67
N THR A 372 -51.46 12.96 10.56
CA THR A 372 -52.15 12.81 11.84
C THR A 372 -51.71 13.97 12.73
N ALA A 373 -52.50 15.05 12.77
CA ALA A 373 -52.40 16.10 13.78
C ALA A 373 -53.55 15.95 14.78
N ILE A 374 -53.23 15.49 15.99
CA ILE A 374 -54.09 15.64 17.17
C ILE A 374 -54.01 17.11 17.59
N GLY A 375 -55.17 17.78 17.63
CA GLY A 375 -55.25 19.23 17.65
C GLY A 375 -55.25 19.90 19.01
N SER A 376 -55.42 21.23 18.98
CA SER A 376 -56.22 22.01 19.93
C SER A 376 -56.18 23.51 19.59
N GLY A 377 -57.29 24.03 19.07
CA GLY A 377 -57.93 25.27 19.56
C GLY A 377 -57.43 26.65 19.09
N GLY A 378 -58.36 27.43 18.50
CA GLY A 378 -58.31 28.91 18.42
C GLY A 378 -58.37 29.44 16.98
N SER A 379 -59.54 29.66 16.39
CA SER A 379 -60.40 30.87 16.47
C SER A 379 -60.02 32.02 15.50
N THR A 380 -61.05 32.47 14.76
CA THR A 380 -61.27 33.76 14.07
C THR A 380 -60.78 34.03 12.61
N SER A 381 -61.78 34.03 11.70
CA SER A 381 -62.25 35.18 10.88
C SER A 381 -61.49 35.73 9.64
N GLY A 382 -62.23 35.86 8.52
CA GLY A 382 -62.05 36.81 7.39
C GLY A 382 -61.97 36.13 6.01
N ILE A 383 -63.02 36.02 5.17
CA ILE A 383 -63.58 37.01 4.20
C ILE A 383 -62.44 37.65 3.35
N GLN A 384 -62.34 37.50 2.02
CA GLN A 384 -63.26 38.03 1.00
C GLN A 384 -63.00 37.49 -0.44
N VAL A 385 -64.02 37.66 -1.28
CA VAL A 385 -64.23 37.27 -2.69
C VAL A 385 -63.89 38.41 -3.67
N GLY A 386 -63.51 38.07 -4.92
CA GLY A 386 -63.67 38.87 -6.16
C GLY A 386 -62.94 38.21 -7.34
N ASN A 387 -63.59 37.59 -8.34
CA ASN A 387 -64.21 38.16 -9.58
C ASN A 387 -63.29 39.15 -10.32
N GLU A 388 -63.12 39.20 -11.64
CA GLU A 388 -63.61 38.48 -12.83
C GLU A 388 -62.89 39.13 -14.05
N ASN A 389 -62.95 38.46 -15.20
CA ASN A 389 -63.03 38.99 -16.58
C ASN A 389 -61.80 39.22 -17.49
N GLU A 390 -61.84 38.45 -18.60
CA GLU A 390 -61.81 38.85 -20.03
C GLU A 390 -60.52 39.48 -20.60
N GLY A 391 -60.03 39.18 -21.81
CA GLY A 391 -60.50 38.43 -22.98
C GLY A 391 -59.67 38.83 -24.22
N GLY A 392 -59.73 38.05 -25.32
CA GLY A 392 -59.23 38.39 -26.67
C GLY A 392 -57.89 37.72 -27.06
N GLU A 393 -57.79 36.62 -27.82
CA GLU A 393 -58.08 36.40 -29.27
C GLU A 393 -57.20 37.32 -30.18
N VAL A 394 -56.43 36.90 -31.19
CA VAL A 394 -56.70 36.10 -32.41
C VAL A 394 -55.36 35.63 -33.07
N GLY A 395 -55.42 34.58 -33.90
CA GLY A 395 -54.35 33.89 -34.68
C GLY A 395 -53.52 34.74 -35.68
N ASN A 396 -52.64 34.20 -36.53
CA ASN A 396 -52.76 33.00 -37.35
C ASN A 396 -51.42 32.64 -38.05
N ILE A 397 -51.08 31.34 -38.10
CA ILE A 397 -50.55 30.48 -39.18
C ILE A 397 -49.53 30.98 -40.25
N GLY A 398 -48.47 30.17 -40.39
CA GLY A 398 -47.79 29.80 -41.67
C GLY A 398 -46.34 30.31 -41.76
N GLY A 399 -45.29 29.55 -42.09
CA GLY A 399 -45.11 28.18 -42.55
C GLY A 399 -43.88 28.14 -43.48
N VAL A 400 -42.98 27.17 -43.24
CA VAL A 400 -42.16 26.42 -44.22
C VAL A 400 -40.78 26.97 -44.66
N ASP A 401 -39.75 26.13 -44.37
CA ASP A 401 -38.49 25.80 -45.08
C ASP A 401 -37.40 26.85 -45.33
N ASN A 402 -36.10 26.54 -45.41
CA ASN A 402 -35.21 25.39 -45.10
C ASN A 402 -33.78 25.87 -45.49
N SER A 403 -32.74 25.21 -44.97
CA SER A 403 -31.30 25.36 -45.33
C SER A 403 -30.64 26.71 -45.01
N GLY A 404 -29.41 26.80 -44.51
CA GLY A 404 -28.33 25.84 -44.37
C GLY A 404 -27.01 26.62 -44.44
N GLU A 405 -26.02 26.12 -43.71
CA GLU A 405 -24.57 26.40 -43.83
C GLU A 405 -23.92 27.50 -42.99
N ASN A 406 -22.83 27.05 -42.37
CA ASN A 406 -22.00 27.62 -41.32
C ASN A 406 -21.14 28.81 -41.79
N PRO A 407 -20.67 29.63 -40.84
CA PRO A 407 -19.68 30.66 -41.08
C PRO A 407 -18.25 30.23 -40.68
N VAL A 408 -17.34 31.19 -40.86
CA VAL A 408 -16.09 31.46 -40.14
C VAL A 408 -14.81 31.25 -40.95
N ASP A 409 -14.35 32.38 -41.47
CA ASP A 409 -12.98 32.67 -41.83
C ASP A 409 -12.32 33.42 -40.66
N ARG A 410 -11.13 32.96 -40.26
CA ARG A 410 -9.93 33.71 -39.84
C ARG A 410 -9.94 34.71 -38.65
N VAL A 411 -8.92 34.47 -37.80
CA VAL A 411 -7.92 35.44 -37.23
C VAL A 411 -8.54 36.50 -36.30
N GLY A 412 -8.29 36.50 -35.00
CA GLY A 412 -6.99 36.52 -34.34
C GLY A 412 -6.70 37.97 -33.96
N GLU A 413 -6.78 38.33 -32.68
CA GLU A 413 -6.03 39.46 -32.13
C GLU A 413 -6.02 39.43 -30.59
N SER A 414 -4.79 39.52 -30.08
CA SER A 414 -4.42 39.77 -28.69
C SER A 414 -4.60 41.25 -28.39
N LEU A 415 -5.14 41.60 -27.22
CA LEU A 415 -5.06 42.95 -26.68
C LEU A 415 -4.89 42.91 -25.16
N VAL A 416 -3.67 43.27 -24.77
CA VAL A 416 -3.18 43.62 -23.44
C VAL A 416 -3.79 44.96 -23.02
N LEU A 417 -4.30 45.07 -21.79
CA LEU A 417 -4.33 46.35 -21.06
C LEU A 417 -4.07 46.15 -19.56
N LYS A 418 -3.20 47.03 -19.04
CA LYS A 418 -2.74 47.22 -17.65
C LYS A 418 -3.65 48.17 -16.87
N GLY A 419 -3.55 48.07 -15.53
CA GLY A 419 -3.75 49.13 -14.53
C GLY A 419 -5.12 49.07 -13.84
N ASP A 420 -5.29 49.35 -12.55
CA ASP A 420 -4.40 49.79 -11.47
C ASP A 420 -5.14 49.58 -10.11
N ASN A 421 -4.37 49.68 -9.04
CA ASN A 421 -4.63 49.50 -7.60
C ASN A 421 -5.93 50.08 -6.97
N SER A 422 -6.39 49.46 -5.87
CA SER A 422 -6.66 50.17 -4.59
C SER A 422 -6.79 49.22 -3.38
N GLU A 423 -6.16 49.63 -2.27
CA GLU A 423 -6.12 49.05 -0.92
C GLU A 423 -7.47 49.11 -0.15
N THR A 424 -7.63 48.22 0.85
CA THR A 424 -7.99 48.42 2.29
C THR A 424 -8.47 47.05 2.83
N ASP A 425 -7.91 46.38 3.83
CA ASP A 425 -7.58 46.63 5.25
C ASP A 425 -8.47 45.76 6.18
N SER A 426 -7.83 45.24 7.24
CA SER A 426 -8.33 44.64 8.49
C SER A 426 -8.80 43.17 8.58
N GLN A 427 -7.88 42.38 9.18
CA GLN A 427 -8.00 41.68 10.48
C GLN A 427 -8.37 40.18 10.61
N GLU A 428 -7.36 39.47 11.13
CA GLU A 428 -7.32 38.49 12.23
C GLU A 428 -7.76 37.03 12.02
N GLY A 429 -6.80 36.12 12.27
CA GLY A 429 -6.99 34.69 12.47
C GLY A 429 -5.65 33.95 12.46
N GLU A 430 -4.98 33.89 13.60
CA GLU A 430 -3.68 33.23 13.79
C GLU A 430 -3.70 31.73 13.46
N GLY A 431 -2.71 31.28 12.68
CA GLY A 431 -2.44 29.87 12.41
C GLY A 431 -0.95 29.67 12.11
N LEU A 432 -0.25 29.04 13.06
CA LEU A 432 1.17 28.69 12.99
C LEU A 432 1.44 27.73 11.82
N THR A 433 2.24 28.17 10.84
CA THR A 433 2.84 27.30 9.82
C THR A 433 4.35 27.53 9.81
N GLN A 434 5.10 26.43 9.88
CA GLN A 434 6.55 26.42 9.71
C GLN A 434 6.88 26.62 8.23
N ASP A 435 7.64 27.68 7.98
CA ASP A 435 8.03 28.23 6.70
C ASP A 435 9.19 27.42 6.10
N TYR A 436 8.93 26.67 5.02
CA TYR A 436 9.98 26.20 4.11
C TYR A 436 10.13 27.24 2.99
N GLY A 437 11.03 28.19 3.19
CA GLY A 437 11.36 29.21 2.22
C GLY A 437 11.98 28.62 0.95
N LEU A 438 11.21 28.61 -0.14
CA LEU A 438 11.72 28.47 -1.51
C LEU A 438 11.98 29.87 -2.06
N ASN A 439 13.26 30.22 -2.21
CA ASN A 439 13.66 31.39 -2.99
C ASN A 439 13.70 31.02 -4.48
N GLU A 440 12.89 31.70 -5.28
CA GLU A 440 13.03 31.79 -6.73
C GLU A 440 14.37 32.47 -7.08
N VAL A 441 15.16 31.83 -7.94
CA VAL A 441 16.16 32.53 -8.76
C VAL A 441 16.13 31.95 -10.17
N ASP A 442 15.93 32.86 -11.10
CA ASP A 442 15.95 32.70 -12.55
C ASP A 442 17.28 32.20 -13.14
N SER A 443 17.12 31.42 -14.22
CA SER A 443 17.94 31.35 -15.44
C SER A 443 19.33 30.66 -15.46
N ASP A 444 19.40 29.74 -16.44
CA ASP A 444 20.53 29.31 -17.29
C ASP A 444 21.59 28.29 -16.80
N ASN A 445 21.60 27.19 -17.57
CA ASN A 445 22.69 26.33 -18.03
C ASN A 445 23.23 25.14 -17.19
N SER A 446 22.96 23.97 -17.77
CA SER A 446 23.86 22.82 -18.00
C SER A 446 24.53 22.09 -16.83
N GLU A 447 24.08 20.84 -16.66
CA GLU A 447 24.83 19.61 -16.39
C GLU A 447 25.89 19.55 -15.27
N ASN A 448 25.61 18.59 -14.37
CA ASN A 448 26.53 17.69 -13.66
C ASN A 448 27.24 18.18 -12.38
N GLY A 449 26.70 17.69 -11.27
CA GLY A 449 27.47 16.96 -10.25
C GLY A 449 27.76 17.73 -8.97
N PHE A 450 27.04 17.39 -7.89
CA PHE A 450 27.51 17.69 -6.54
C PHE A 450 27.26 16.53 -5.57
N PHE A 451 28.35 15.85 -5.23
CA PHE A 451 28.47 14.99 -4.05
C PHE A 451 28.69 15.90 -2.82
N VAL A 452 27.95 15.69 -1.73
CA VAL A 452 28.33 16.22 -0.42
C VAL A 452 29.14 15.16 0.32
N ASN A 453 30.39 15.50 0.57
CA ASN A 453 31.40 14.73 1.27
C ASN A 453 31.36 15.14 2.75
N LEU A 454 31.05 14.21 3.67
CA LEU A 454 31.19 14.43 5.12
C LEU A 454 32.48 13.76 5.58
N SER A 455 33.51 14.58 5.84
CA SER A 455 34.82 14.15 6.33
C SER A 455 34.82 13.83 7.82
N GLN A 456 35.56 12.77 8.13
CA GLN A 456 35.86 12.18 9.43
C GLN A 456 36.63 13.10 10.38
N ASN A 457 36.51 12.81 11.69
CA ASN A 457 37.52 13.18 12.68
C ASN A 457 37.76 11.96 13.60
N THR A 458 38.93 11.33 13.47
CA THR A 458 39.41 10.30 14.40
C THR A 458 40.86 10.62 14.76
N GLU A 459 41.11 10.79 16.05
CA GLU A 459 42.45 10.86 16.63
C GLU A 459 43.01 9.45 16.85
N THR A 460 44.25 9.24 16.40
CA THR A 460 45.11 8.10 16.76
C THR A 460 46.19 8.55 17.75
N PRO A 461 46.83 7.58 18.44
CA PRO A 461 48.30 7.65 18.41
C PRO A 461 48.98 6.30 18.10
N ASN A 462 49.92 6.39 17.15
CA ASN A 462 51.21 5.72 17.02
C ASN A 462 51.46 4.39 17.77
N ASN A 463 51.93 3.39 17.01
CA ASN A 463 53.31 2.96 17.17
C ASN A 463 53.89 2.26 15.93
N ASP A 464 55.13 2.66 15.69
CA ASP A 464 56.08 2.33 14.64
C ASP A 464 56.79 1.00 14.97
N TYR A 465 57.11 0.17 13.96
CA TYR A 465 58.25 -0.78 13.89
C TYR A 465 58.10 -1.67 12.63
N GLY A 466 58.93 -1.42 11.61
CA GLY A 466 59.33 -2.45 10.62
C GLY A 466 60.48 -3.34 11.16
N PRO A 467 61.19 -4.14 10.33
CA PRO A 467 61.04 -4.32 8.88
C PRO A 467 61.12 -5.80 8.37
N SER A 468 60.80 -5.96 7.08
CA SER A 468 61.35 -6.89 6.06
C SER A 468 61.47 -8.40 6.35
N PHE A 469 60.98 -9.25 5.45
CA PHE A 469 61.77 -10.37 4.89
C PHE A 469 61.17 -10.89 3.57
N GLN A 470 62.05 -11.56 2.83
CA GLN A 470 62.09 -11.78 1.39
C GLN A 470 61.13 -12.87 0.85
N ALA A 471 60.73 -12.73 -0.41
CA ALA A 471 60.37 -13.85 -1.28
C ALA A 471 61.63 -14.68 -1.62
N PRO A 472 61.48 -15.96 -2.01
CA PRO A 472 61.59 -16.20 -3.45
C PRO A 472 60.79 -17.42 -3.99
N SER A 473 60.49 -17.36 -5.31
CA SER A 473 60.65 -18.43 -6.33
C SER A 473 59.94 -19.79 -6.15
N SER A 474 59.58 -20.60 -7.16
CA SER A 474 59.28 -20.53 -8.59
C SER A 474 59.17 -22.00 -9.05
N TYR A 475 58.16 -22.32 -9.89
CA TYR A 475 58.09 -23.48 -10.83
C TYR A 475 58.05 -24.95 -10.31
N PRO A 476 57.78 -25.96 -11.17
CA PRO A 476 56.89 -26.07 -12.35
C PRO A 476 56.05 -27.37 -12.38
N GLY A 477 55.13 -27.49 -13.36
CA GLY A 477 55.13 -28.69 -14.23
C GLY A 477 53.93 -29.65 -14.24
N ALA A 478 53.17 -29.55 -15.34
CA ALA A 478 52.76 -30.62 -16.28
C ALA A 478 52.01 -31.89 -15.81
N GLY A 479 50.94 -32.23 -16.54
CA GLY A 479 50.37 -33.59 -16.58
C GLY A 479 49.16 -33.73 -17.49
N PHE A 480 49.40 -34.09 -18.75
CA PHE A 480 48.42 -34.55 -19.75
C PHE A 480 47.90 -35.97 -19.43
N GLY A 481 46.69 -36.29 -19.93
CA GLY A 481 46.16 -37.65 -20.15
C GLY A 481 44.73 -37.79 -19.62
N GLY A 482 43.70 -38.20 -20.36
CA GLY A 482 43.62 -38.88 -21.63
C GLY A 482 42.68 -40.08 -21.49
N GLY A 483 41.53 -40.04 -22.17
CA GLY A 483 40.77 -41.19 -22.71
C GLY A 483 40.07 -42.16 -21.74
N GLY A 484 38.80 -42.48 -22.05
CA GLY A 484 38.14 -43.66 -21.51
C GLY A 484 36.62 -43.65 -21.62
N GLU A 485 36.10 -43.93 -22.82
CA GLU A 485 34.73 -44.41 -23.02
C GLU A 485 34.46 -45.68 -22.20
N SER A 486 33.22 -45.84 -21.69
CA SER A 486 32.56 -47.14 -21.53
C SER A 486 31.05 -46.94 -21.41
N ALA A 487 30.34 -47.53 -22.34
CA ALA A 487 28.89 -47.58 -22.45
C ALA A 487 28.30 -48.78 -21.66
N LEU A 488 26.97 -48.83 -21.69
CA LEU A 488 26.06 -49.96 -21.45
C LEU A 488 25.68 -50.25 -19.99
N LEU A 489 24.40 -50.02 -19.68
CA LEU A 489 23.42 -51.10 -19.54
C LEU A 489 21.99 -50.53 -19.71
N GLU A 490 21.36 -50.94 -20.81
CA GLU A 490 19.91 -51.04 -20.95
C GLU A 490 19.41 -52.15 -20.01
N GLU A 491 18.30 -51.93 -19.30
CA GLU A 491 17.26 -52.96 -19.17
C GLU A 491 15.87 -52.31 -19.26
N THR A 492 15.16 -52.74 -20.29
CA THR A 492 13.74 -52.59 -20.54
C THR A 492 12.95 -53.73 -19.88
N SER A 493 11.78 -53.45 -19.32
CA SER A 493 10.53 -54.22 -19.51
C SER A 493 9.41 -53.48 -18.78
N ASP A 494 8.40 -52.99 -19.52
CA ASP A 494 7.07 -53.61 -19.72
C ASP A 494 6.36 -53.87 -18.38
N GLY A 495 5.16 -53.39 -18.08
CA GLY A 495 4.02 -52.97 -18.90
C GLY A 495 2.74 -53.42 -18.19
N LEU A 496 1.59 -52.92 -18.65
CA LEU A 496 0.20 -53.27 -18.28
C LEU A 496 -0.33 -52.55 -17.00
N GLY A 497 -1.43 -51.80 -16.99
CA GLY A 497 -2.53 -51.68 -17.95
C GLY A 497 -3.74 -52.50 -17.54
N GLU A 498 -4.82 -51.77 -17.22
CA GLU A 498 -6.25 -52.14 -17.15
C GLU A 498 -6.95 -52.42 -15.80
N SER A 499 -8.20 -51.90 -15.80
CA SER A 499 -9.36 -51.96 -14.90
C SER A 499 -9.38 -51.05 -13.67
#